data_AF-A0A1M5X550-F1
#
_entry.id   AF-A0A1M5X550-F1
#
_cell.length_a   1.000
_cell.length_b   1.000
_cell.length_c   1.000
_cell.angle_alpha   90.00
_cell.angle_beta   90.00
_cell.angle_gamma   90.00
#
_symmetry.space_group_name_H-M   'P 1'
#
loop_
_entity.id
_entity.type
_entity.pdbx_description
1 polymer ?
#
loop_
_entity_poly.entity_id
_entity_poly.type
_entity_poly.pdbx_seq_one_letter_code
_entity_poly.pdbx_strand_id
1 'polypeptide(L)' 'MSYQEKNVMSPIVDALVPMVVEQTSRGERSYDIYSRLLKERIIF' A
#
# COMPACT_ATOMS: atom_id res chain seq x y z
N MET A 1 16.41 -16.84 34.31
CA MET A 1 17.11 -16.17 33.18
C MET A 1 16.91 -17.06 31.95
N SER A 2 16.35 -16.66 30.83
CA SER A 2 15.74 -15.40 30.36
C SER A 2 14.67 -15.81 29.34
N TYR A 3 13.46 -15.25 29.48
CA TYR A 3 12.41 -15.42 28.48
C TYR A 3 12.93 -14.80 27.18
N GLN A 4 13.01 -15.60 26.12
CA GLN A 4 13.30 -15.08 24.78
C GLN A 4 12.19 -14.10 24.42
N GLU A 5 12.52 -12.81 24.38
CA GLU A 5 11.73 -11.77 23.73
C GLU A 5 11.57 -12.17 22.27
N LYS A 6 10.48 -12.87 21.96
CA LYS A 6 9.96 -12.92 20.60
C LYS A 6 9.58 -11.49 20.26
N ASN A 7 10.51 -10.78 19.63
CA ASN A 7 10.32 -9.42 19.14
C ASN A 7 9.03 -9.41 18.32
N VAL A 8 7.98 -8.81 18.89
CA VAL A 8 6.62 -8.75 18.35
C VAL A 8 6.57 -7.69 17.25
N MET A 9 7.51 -7.74 16.30
CA MET A 9 7.43 -6.96 15.08
C MET A 9 6.57 -7.79 14.13
N SER A 10 5.24 -7.67 14.29
CA SER A 10 4.24 -8.27 13.42
C SER A 10 4.55 -7.99 11.94
N PRO A 11 4.16 -8.87 10.99
CA PRO A 11 4.54 -8.79 9.58
C PRO A 11 3.72 -7.72 8.84
N ILE A 12 3.74 -6.48 9.33
CA ILE A 12 3.08 -5.32 8.68
C ILE A 12 3.68 -5.11 7.28
N VAL A 13 4.90 -5.59 7.06
CA VAL A 13 5.64 -5.49 5.80
C VAL A 13 5.06 -6.36 4.68
N ASP A 14 4.36 -7.46 5.00
CA ASP A 14 3.92 -8.45 3.99
C ASP A 14 2.74 -7.99 3.12
N ALA A 15 2.09 -6.86 3.46
CA ALA A 15 0.94 -6.34 2.72
C ALA A 15 0.99 -4.83 2.46
N LEU A 16 2.19 -4.27 2.25
CA LEU A 16 2.33 -2.87 1.84
C LEU A 16 1.92 -2.72 0.36
N VAL A 17 0.73 -2.19 0.10
CA VAL A 17 0.30 -1.82 -1.25
C VAL A 17 0.94 -0.47 -1.61
N PRO A 18 1.65 -0.36 -2.74
CA PRO A 18 2.27 0.90 -3.13
C PRO A 18 1.23 1.96 -3.44
N MET A 19 1.49 3.19 -2.98
CA MET A 19 0.68 4.36 -3.28
C MET A 19 1.26 5.12 -4.47
N VAL A 20 0.40 5.58 -5.37
CA VAL A 20 0.75 6.34 -6.57
C VAL A 20 0.04 7.69 -6.59
N VAL A 21 0.64 8.68 -7.22
CA VAL A 21 0.07 10.03 -7.38
C VAL A 21 -0.26 10.26 -8.86
N GLU A 22 -1.52 10.64 -9.12
CA GLU A 22 -2.02 11.04 -10.44
C GLU A 22 -2.06 12.57 -10.52
N GLN A 23 -1.42 13.15 -11.55
CA GLN A 23 -1.58 14.57 -11.85
C GLN A 23 -2.87 14.80 -12.65
N THR A 24 -3.68 15.75 -12.18
CA THR A 24 -4.92 16.19 -12.83
C THR A 24 -4.88 17.71 -13.05
N SER A 25 -5.77 18.23 -13.89
CA SER A 25 -5.89 19.69 -14.11
C SER A 25 -6.27 20.49 -12.85
N ARG A 26 -6.74 19.83 -11.79
CA ARG A 26 -7.06 20.45 -10.50
C ARG A 26 -6.02 20.16 -9.40
N GLY A 27 -4.89 19.52 -9.74
CA GLY A 27 -3.83 19.15 -8.80
C GLY A 27 -3.57 17.64 -8.73
N GLU A 28 -3.04 17.18 -7.61
CA GLU A 28 -2.60 15.79 -7.42
C GLU A 28 -3.66 14.95 -6.68
N ARG A 29 -3.79 13.69 -7.07
CA ARG A 29 -4.65 12.73 -6.38
C ARG A 29 -3.94 11.41 -6.14
N SER A 30 -3.95 10.96 -4.89
CA SER A 30 -3.31 9.72 -4.48
C SER A 30 -4.24 8.52 -4.61
N TYR A 31 -3.70 7.39 -5.05
CA TYR A 31 -4.41 6.11 -5.18
C TYR A 31 -3.51 4.98 -4.67
N ASP A 32 -4.09 3.90 -4.16
CA ASP A 32 -3.38 2.62 -4.17
C ASP A 32 -3.30 2.09 -5.60
N ILE A 33 -2.30 1.27 -5.91
CA ILE A 33 -2.08 0.80 -7.29
C ILE A 33 -3.29 0.04 -7.85
N TYR A 34 -4.04 -0.70 -7.03
CA TYR A 34 -5.17 -1.49 -7.51
C TYR A 34 -6.38 -0.60 -7.82
N SER A 35 -6.69 0.40 -6.99
CA SER A 35 -7.76 1.35 -7.30
C SER A 35 -7.44 2.21 -8.52
N ARG A 36 -6.17 2.55 -8.76
CA ARG A 36 -5.75 3.26 -9.99
C ARG A 36 -6.00 2.41 -11.24
N LEU A 37 -5.72 1.11 -11.18
CA LEU A 37 -5.94 0.19 -12.30
C LEU A 37 -7.42 -0.12 -12.52
N LEU A 38 -8.21 -0.26 -11.45
CA LEU A 38 -9.66 -0.40 -11.54
C LEU A 38 -10.33 0.85 -12.12
N LYS A 39 -9.84 2.06 -11.82
CA LYS A 39 -10.29 3.31 -12.46
C LYS A 39 -10.13 3.26 -13.99
N GLU A 40 -9.09 2.57 -14.48
CA GLU A 40 -8.82 2.31 -15.90
C GLU A 40 -9.49 1.03 -16.43
N ARG A 41 -10.31 0.37 -15.59
CA ARG A 41 -11.02 -0.89 -15.88
C ARG A 41 -10.09 -2.08 -16.16
N ILE A 42 -8.92 -2.10 -15.53
CA ILE A 42 -7.98 -3.23 -15.55
C ILE A 42 -8.31 -4.16 -14.38
N ILE A 43 -8.57 -5.44 -14.66
CA ILE A 43 -8.92 -6.49 -13.68
C ILE A 43 -7.87 -7.62 -13.80
N PHE A 44 -7.33 -8.07 -12.66
CA PHE A 44 -6.33 -9.15 -12.56
C PHE A 44 -6.95 -10.47 -12.12
#